data_AF-A0A2D9A9P3-F1
#
_entry.id   AF-A0A2D9A9P3-F1
#
_cell.length_a   1.000
_cell.length_b   1.000
_cell.length_c   1.000
_cell.angle_alpha   90.00
_cell.angle_beta   90.00
_cell.angle_gamma   90.00
#
_symmetry.space_group_name_H-M   'P 1'
#
loop_
_entity.id
_entity.type
_entity.pdbx_description
1 polymer ?
#
loop_
_entity_poly.entity_id
_entity_poly.type
_entity_poly.pdbx_seq_one_letter_code
_entity_poly.pdbx_strand_id
1 'polypeptide(L)'
;MSDARPKEPPEENRDKAERVLRAKYLDYCSSQIAGHLVLLSPDEIYVLAREEHRAGGRDSEPSYEQMVRLATEGVAQRLTLPTFEQWSEEYAQDPARYDEQLLGLWESELEEAPDPEADPDPN
;
A
#
# COMPACT_ATOMS: atom_id res chain seq x y z
N MET A 1 -26.09 -9.86 -40.17
CA MET A 1 -24.93 -10.25 -39.36
C MET A 1 -24.64 -9.08 -38.45
N SER A 2 -25.05 -9.16 -37.17
CA SER A 2 -24.86 -8.05 -36.24
C SER A 2 -23.49 -8.18 -35.62
N ASP A 3 -22.60 -7.26 -36.00
CA ASP A 3 -21.34 -6.99 -35.34
C ASP A 3 -21.62 -6.64 -33.87
N ALA A 4 -21.42 -7.61 -32.98
CA ALA A 4 -21.45 -7.38 -31.55
C ALA A 4 -20.13 -6.70 -31.16
N ARG A 5 -20.11 -5.37 -31.24
CA ARG A 5 -19.03 -4.57 -30.65
C ARG A 5 -18.89 -4.98 -29.17
N PRO A 6 -17.67 -5.27 -28.65
CA PRO A 6 -17.50 -5.61 -27.25
C PRO A 6 -18.08 -4.47 -26.41
N LYS A 7 -19.10 -4.77 -25.58
CA LYS A 7 -19.59 -3.80 -24.60
C LYS A 7 -18.47 -3.61 -23.59
N GLU A 8 -17.92 -2.40 -23.54
CA GLU A 8 -17.06 -2.03 -22.42
C GLU A 8 -17.81 -2.29 -21.10
N PRO A 9 -17.10 -2.75 -20.06
CA PRO A 9 -17.72 -2.99 -18.77
C PRO A 9 -18.33 -1.68 -18.23
N PRO A 10 -19.44 -1.76 -17.48
CA PRO A 10 -20.03 -0.61 -16.79
C PRO A 10 -18.99 0.17 -15.98
N GLU A 11 -19.10 1.51 -15.93
CA GLU A 11 -18.14 2.39 -15.25
C GLU A 11 -17.91 1.99 -13.78
N GLU A 12 -18.98 1.62 -13.07
CA GLU A 12 -18.94 1.12 -11.69
C GLU A 12 -18.01 -0.10 -11.50
N ASN A 13 -17.97 -1.02 -12.46
CA ASN A 13 -17.07 -2.17 -12.41
C ASN A 13 -15.60 -1.77 -12.62
N ARG A 14 -15.36 -0.70 -13.38
CA ARG A 14 -14.01 -0.15 -13.61
C ARG A 14 -13.49 0.53 -12.35
N ASP A 15 -14.33 1.33 -11.69
CA ASP A 15 -13.99 2.01 -10.44
C ASP A 15 -13.70 0.99 -9.32
N LYS A 16 -14.52 -0.07 -9.24
CA LYS A 16 -14.28 -1.17 -8.30
C LYS A 16 -12.98 -1.91 -8.60
N ALA A 17 -12.68 -2.21 -9.87
CA ALA A 17 -11.44 -2.86 -10.27
C ALA A 17 -10.21 -2.00 -9.95
N GLU A 18 -10.28 -0.68 -10.20
CA GLU A 18 -9.21 0.25 -9.84
C GLU A 18 -9.01 0.30 -8.32
N ARG A 19 -10.09 0.32 -7.54
CA ARG A 19 -10.01 0.29 -6.08
C ARG A 19 -9.31 -0.97 -5.57
N VAL A 20 -9.64 -2.13 -6.13
CA VAL A 20 -8.95 -3.40 -5.80
C VAL A 20 -7.46 -3.32 -6.13
N LEU A 21 -7.11 -2.81 -7.30
CA LEU A 21 -5.70 -2.66 -7.70
C LEU A 21 -4.95 -1.69 -6.78
N ARG A 22 -5.56 -0.58 -6.36
CA ARG A 22 -4.97 0.36 -5.41
C ARG A 22 -4.75 -0.28 -4.04
N ALA A 23 -5.72 -1.04 -3.55
CA ALA A 23 -5.58 -1.77 -2.28
C ALA A 23 -4.44 -2.81 -2.35
N LYS A 24 -4.36 -3.59 -3.44
CA LYS A 24 -3.28 -4.55 -3.65
C LYS A 24 -1.91 -3.87 -3.77
N TYR A 25 -1.83 -2.72 -4.43
CA TYR A 25 -0.59 -1.94 -4.50
C TYR A 25 -0.12 -1.46 -3.14
N LEU A 26 -1.04 -1.02 -2.27
CA LEU A 26 -0.70 -0.63 -0.89
C LEU A 26 -0.23 -1.82 -0.05
N ASP A 27 -0.87 -2.98 -0.20
CA ASP A 27 -0.42 -4.23 0.43
C ASP A 27 0.98 -4.62 -0.06
N TYR A 28 1.22 -4.61 -1.38
CA TYR A 28 2.55 -4.84 -1.94
C TYR A 28 3.60 -3.87 -1.35
N CYS A 29 3.32 -2.57 -1.32
CA CYS A 29 4.24 -1.60 -0.71
C CYS A 29 4.52 -1.94 0.77
N SER A 30 3.47 -2.31 1.50
CA SER A 30 3.56 -2.72 2.91
C SER A 30 4.42 -3.98 3.06
N SER A 31 4.28 -4.95 2.16
CA SER A 31 5.06 -6.20 2.19
C SER A 31 6.53 -5.95 1.93
N GLN A 32 6.87 -5.07 0.98
CA GLN A 32 8.26 -4.67 0.74
C GLN A 32 8.85 -3.98 1.98
N ILE A 33 8.15 -2.98 2.54
CA ILE A 33 8.62 -2.26 3.72
C ILE A 33 8.80 -3.20 4.92
N ALA A 34 7.81 -4.06 5.19
CA ALA A 34 7.86 -5.03 6.27
C ALA A 34 9.02 -6.03 6.09
N GLY A 35 9.23 -6.53 4.87
CA GLY A 35 10.33 -7.43 4.55
C GLY A 35 11.69 -6.80 4.87
N HIS A 36 11.88 -5.52 4.56
CA HIS A 36 13.09 -4.80 4.92
C HIS A 36 13.22 -4.55 6.42
N LEU A 37 12.14 -4.14 7.10
CA LEU A 37 12.16 -3.89 8.54
C LEU A 37 12.53 -5.15 9.34
N VAL A 38 12.03 -6.33 8.96
CA VAL A 38 12.34 -7.61 9.63
C VAL A 38 13.82 -7.98 9.53
N LEU A 39 14.52 -7.51 8.49
CA LEU A 39 15.95 -7.78 8.30
C LEU A 39 16.86 -6.82 9.07
N LEU A 40 16.35 -5.69 9.56
CA LEU A 40 17.13 -4.74 10.33
C LEU A 40 17.31 -5.22 11.77
N SER A 41 18.53 -5.09 12.27
CA SER A 41 18.81 -5.23 13.70
C SER A 41 18.23 -4.05 14.50
N PRO A 42 18.03 -4.21 15.83
CA PRO A 42 17.58 -3.12 16.68
C PRO A 42 18.45 -1.86 16.60
N ASP A 43 19.77 -2.03 16.46
CA ASP A 43 20.71 -0.92 16.34
C ASP A 43 20.53 -0.17 15.01
N GLU A 44 20.32 -0.89 13.91
CA GLU A 44 20.05 -0.29 12.59
C GLU A 44 18.72 0.46 12.58
N ILE A 45 17.67 -0.11 13.19
CA ILE A 45 16.36 0.56 13.36
C ILE A 45 16.54 1.86 14.16
N TYR A 46 17.32 1.83 15.24
CA TYR A 46 17.60 3.01 16.06
C TYR A 46 18.35 4.09 15.27
N VAL A 47 19.42 3.72 14.56
CA VAL A 47 20.20 4.66 13.73
C VAL A 47 19.31 5.30 12.66
N LEU A 48 18.54 4.48 11.95
CA LEU A 48 17.62 4.92 10.90
C LEU A 48 16.59 5.93 11.44
N ALA A 49 15.91 5.58 12.54
CA ALA A 49 14.92 6.45 13.16
C ALA A 49 15.54 7.79 13.61
N ARG A 50 16.78 7.75 14.13
CA ARG A 50 17.49 8.95 14.59
C ARG A 50 17.91 9.86 13.45
N GLU A 51 18.25 9.32 12.29
CA GLU A 51 18.55 10.09 11.08
C GLU A 51 17.31 10.87 10.62
N GLU A 52 16.16 10.20 10.50
CA GLU A 52 14.90 10.84 10.12
C GLU A 52 14.46 11.90 11.15
N HIS A 53 14.63 11.61 12.45
CA HIS A 53 14.32 12.56 13.52
C HIS A 53 15.14 13.86 13.41
N ARG A 54 16.44 13.73 13.11
CA ARG A 54 17.34 14.89 12.95
C ARG A 54 17.03 15.67 11.68
N ALA A 55 16.71 14.98 10.58
CA ALA A 55 16.26 15.62 9.36
C ALA A 55 15.00 16.48 9.59
N GLY A 56 14.13 16.05 10.50
CA GLY A 56 12.95 16.80 10.95
C GLY A 56 13.20 17.94 11.95
N GLY A 57 14.45 18.24 12.31
CA GLY A 57 14.82 19.38 13.16
C GLY A 57 14.37 19.27 14.63
N ARG A 58 14.15 18.06 15.14
CA ARG A 58 13.70 17.83 16.52
C ARG A 58 14.87 17.38 17.40
N ASP A 59 14.99 17.98 18.59
CA ASP A 59 16.12 17.76 19.53
C ASP A 59 15.78 16.85 20.73
N SER A 60 14.50 16.56 20.98
CA SER A 60 14.08 15.66 22.07
C SER A 60 14.23 14.19 21.67
N GLU A 61 14.47 13.30 22.63
CA GLU A 61 14.50 11.86 22.37
C GLU A 61 13.09 11.34 21.98
N PRO A 62 12.96 10.62 20.85
CA PRO A 62 11.67 10.11 20.41
C PRO A 62 11.13 9.01 21.33
N SER A 63 9.81 8.95 21.47
CA SER A 63 9.15 7.79 22.09
C SER A 63 9.39 6.52 21.25
N TYR A 64 9.19 5.34 21.85
CA TYR A 64 9.28 4.08 21.11
C TYR A 64 8.40 4.04 19.85
N GLU A 65 7.14 4.49 19.99
CA GLU A 65 6.20 4.56 18.88
C GLU A 65 6.68 5.52 17.77
N GLN A 66 7.29 6.65 18.15
CA GLN A 66 7.90 7.56 17.19
C GLN A 66 9.13 6.95 16.52
N MET A 67 9.97 6.20 17.25
CA MET A 67 11.11 5.50 16.66
C MET A 67 10.68 4.48 15.62
N VAL A 68 9.66 3.67 15.92
CA VAL A 68 9.12 2.70 14.96
C VAL A 68 8.58 3.41 13.72
N ARG A 69 7.80 4.48 13.89
CA ARG A 69 7.27 5.24 12.75
C ARG A 69 8.38 5.84 11.88
N LEU A 70 9.39 6.45 12.50
CA LEU A 70 10.52 7.05 11.80
C LEU A 70 11.38 6.00 11.08
N ALA A 71 11.57 4.81 11.67
CA ALA A 71 12.23 3.71 11.00
C ALA A 71 11.44 3.22 9.77
N THR A 72 10.12 3.07 9.90
CA THR A 72 9.25 2.71 8.77
C THR A 72 9.31 3.75 7.66
N GLU A 73 9.21 5.04 7.99
CA GLU A 73 9.37 6.15 7.04
C GLU A 73 10.75 6.13 6.38
N GLY A 74 11.81 5.89 7.15
CA GLY A 74 13.18 5.81 6.65
C GLY A 74 13.41 4.65 5.69
N VAL A 75 12.80 3.48 5.96
CA VAL A 75 12.81 2.34 5.02
C VAL A 75 12.05 2.73 3.76
N ALA A 76 10.82 3.22 3.89
CA ALA A 76 9.97 3.57 2.74
C ALA A 76 10.66 4.57 1.79
N GLN A 77 11.36 5.58 2.31
CA GLN A 77 12.11 6.56 1.50
C GLN A 77 13.33 5.96 0.78
N ARG A 78 13.95 4.93 1.36
CA ARG A 78 15.14 4.27 0.80
C ARG A 78 14.75 3.19 -0.23
N LEU A 79 13.52 2.71 -0.19
CA LEU A 79 13.01 1.78 -1.20
C LEU A 79 12.66 2.52 -2.49
N THR A 80 13.16 2.00 -3.60
CA THR A 80 12.75 2.42 -4.94
C THR A 80 11.46 1.69 -5.32
N LEU A 81 10.37 1.99 -4.62
CA LEU A 81 9.05 1.42 -4.93
C LEU A 81 8.57 1.96 -6.28
N PRO A 82 8.00 1.11 -7.16
CA PRO A 82 7.40 1.56 -8.41
C PRO A 82 6.20 2.47 -8.13
N THR A 83 5.83 3.34 -9.07
CA THR A 83 4.56 4.05 -8.95
C THR A 83 3.38 3.09 -9.11
N PHE A 84 2.18 3.53 -8.71
CA PHE A 84 0.97 2.74 -8.90
C PHE A 84 0.76 2.34 -10.36
N GLU A 85 0.95 3.29 -11.29
CA GLU A 85 0.76 3.06 -12.73
C GLU A 85 1.70 1.97 -13.23
N GLN A 86 3.00 2.11 -12.96
CA GLN A 86 4.03 1.13 -13.35
C GLN A 86 3.75 -0.25 -12.75
N TRP A 87 3.47 -0.30 -11.46
CA TRP A 87 3.16 -1.55 -10.78
C TRP A 87 1.89 -2.20 -11.34
N SER A 88 0.84 -1.42 -11.61
CA SER A 88 -0.44 -1.93 -12.11
C SER A 88 -0.31 -2.50 -13.53
N GLU A 89 0.51 -1.87 -14.38
CA GLU A 89 0.81 -2.36 -15.72
C GLU A 89 1.54 -3.70 -15.65
N GLU A 90 2.56 -3.81 -14.81
CA GLU A 90 3.30 -5.06 -14.60
C GLU A 90 2.43 -6.15 -13.97
N TYR A 91 1.62 -5.80 -12.97
CA TYR A 91 0.67 -6.70 -12.33
C TYR A 91 -0.32 -7.28 -13.34
N ALA A 92 -0.82 -6.47 -14.28
CA ALA A 92 -1.72 -6.93 -15.32
C ALA A 92 -1.05 -7.91 -16.31
N GLN A 93 0.27 -7.83 -16.51
CA GLN A 93 1.01 -8.76 -17.37
C GLN A 93 1.29 -10.11 -16.68
N ASP A 94 1.62 -10.09 -15.38
CA ASP A 94 1.94 -11.29 -14.62
C ASP A 94 1.46 -11.18 -13.15
N PRO A 95 0.16 -11.43 -12.89
CA PRO A 95 -0.41 -11.31 -11.54
C PRO A 95 0.22 -12.29 -10.55
N ALA A 96 0.54 -13.51 -11.00
CA ALA A 96 1.02 -14.59 -10.13
C ALA A 96 2.33 -14.21 -9.42
N ARG A 97 3.24 -13.53 -10.13
CA ARG A 97 4.48 -13.02 -9.57
C ARG A 97 4.28 -12.07 -8.38
N TYR A 98 3.22 -11.26 -8.42
CA TYR A 98 2.95 -10.25 -7.41
C TYR A 98 2.05 -10.76 -6.30
N ASP A 99 1.08 -11.62 -6.62
CA ASP A 99 0.18 -12.21 -5.63
C ASP A 99 0.95 -13.01 -4.55
N GLU A 100 2.07 -13.66 -4.90
CA GLU A 100 2.95 -14.33 -3.93
C GLU A 100 3.60 -13.37 -2.90
N GLN A 101 3.62 -12.08 -3.20
CA GLN A 101 4.25 -11.05 -2.36
C GLN A 101 3.24 -10.23 -1.55
N LEU A 102 1.93 -10.43 -1.76
CA LEU A 102 0.89 -9.75 -1.01
C LEU A 102 0.73 -10.39 0.38
N LEU A 103 0.42 -9.59 1.40
CA LEU A 103 0.16 -10.06 2.76
C LEU A 103 -1.32 -10.38 3.01
N GLY A 104 -2.22 -10.03 2.08
CA GLY A 104 -3.67 -10.20 2.22
C GLY A 104 -4.36 -9.05 2.95
N LEU A 105 -3.65 -7.95 3.22
CA LEU A 105 -4.20 -6.76 3.88
C LEU A 105 -5.21 -6.02 2.99
N TRP A 106 -5.04 -6.13 1.67
CA TRP A 106 -5.90 -5.47 0.69
C TRP A 106 -7.38 -5.92 0.76
N GLU A 107 -7.65 -7.13 1.28
CA GLU A 107 -9.01 -7.66 1.40
C GLU A 107 -9.82 -6.84 2.42
N SER A 108 -9.22 -6.54 3.58
CA SER A 108 -9.87 -5.77 4.65
C SER A 108 -10.11 -4.30 4.26
N GLU A 109 -9.21 -3.69 3.48
CA GLU A 109 -9.38 -2.32 2.96
C GLU A 109 -10.60 -2.16 2.04
N LEU A 110 -11.05 -3.27 1.44
CA LEU A 110 -12.26 -3.30 0.61
C LEU A 110 -13.53 -3.54 1.43
N GLU A 111 -13.42 -4.12 2.63
CA GLU A 111 -14.54 -4.37 3.54
C GLU A 111 -14.87 -3.14 4.42
N GLU A 112 -13.86 -2.36 4.82
CA GLU A 112 -14.04 -1.13 5.61
C GLU A 112 -14.54 0.07 4.78
N ALA A 113 -14.56 -0.09 3.46
CA ALA A 113 -15.17 0.80 2.52
C ALA A 113 -16.67 1.01 2.81
N PRO A 114 -17.14 2.18 3.29
CA PRO A 114 -18.57 2.42 3.28
C PRO A 114 -19.05 2.38 1.83
N ASP A 115 -20.03 1.53 1.56
CA ASP A 115 -20.77 1.54 0.32
C ASP A 115 -21.41 2.94 0.21
N PRO A 116 -21.11 3.76 -0.80
CA PRO A 116 -21.69 5.10 -0.91
C PRO A 116 -23.22 5.09 -1.05
N GLU A 117 -23.83 3.92 -1.30
CA GLU A 117 -25.27 3.69 -1.35
C GLU A 117 -25.86 3.08 -0.07
N ALA A 118 -25.07 2.86 0.98
CA ALA A 118 -25.61 2.48 2.28
C ALA A 118 -26.38 3.67 2.87
N ASP A 119 -27.67 3.72 2.56
CA ASP A 119 -28.66 4.63 3.11
C ASP A 119 -28.46 4.70 4.64
N PRO A 120 -28.18 5.88 5.23
CA PRO A 120 -28.05 5.98 6.67
C PRO A 120 -29.41 5.67 7.29
N ASP A 121 -29.54 4.45 7.81
CA ASP A 121 -30.73 3.95 8.48
C ASP A 121 -31.22 5.01 9.50
N PRO A 122 -32.45 5.55 9.35
CA PRO A 122 -32.95 6.57 10.24
C PRO A 122 -33.38 5.90 11.54
N ASN A 123 -32.53 5.97 12.56
CA ASN A 123 -32.95 5.76 13.95
C ASN A 123 -32.86 7.05 14.75
#